data_AF-A0A2N9AYT9-F1
#
_entry.id   AF-A0A2N9AYT9-F1
#
_cell.length_a   1.000
_cell.length_b   1.000
_cell.length_c   1.000
_cell.angle_alpha   90.00
_cell.angle_beta   90.00
_cell.angle_gamma   90.00
#
_symmetry.space_group_name_H-M   'P 1'
#
loop_
_entity.id
_entity.type
_entity.pdbx_description
1 polymer ?
#
loop_
_entity_poly.entity_id
_entity_poly.type
_entity_poly.pdbx_seq_one_letter_code
_entity_poly.pdbx_strand_id
1 'polypeptide(L)' 'MNHFIADPTSDEIRQRAYEIWERRHQPKGYDTEFWFEAERELKAERLHNDRPEGGGIPKSGAGSDCAY' A
#
# COMPACT_ATOMS: atom_id res chain seq x y z
N MET A 1 19.39 -3.71 6.14
CA MET A 1 18.41 -4.01 7.20
C MET A 1 17.07 -4.20 6.52
N ASN A 2 16.74 -5.45 6.21
CA ASN A 2 15.50 -5.82 5.53
C ASN A 2 14.37 -5.78 6.55
N HIS A 3 13.52 -4.74 6.50
CA HIS A 3 12.20 -4.75 7.16
C HIS A 3 11.22 -5.62 6.35
N PHE A 4 11.66 -6.84 6.04
CA PHE A 4 10.91 -7.80 5.23
C PHE A 4 9.85 -8.42 6.16
N ILE A 5 8.61 -7.97 6.00
CA ILE A 5 7.42 -8.65 6.55
C ILE A 5 7.31 -8.63 8.09
N ALA A 6 7.88 -7.64 8.78
CA ALA A 6 7.46 -7.38 10.16
C ALA A 6 6.04 -6.81 10.14
N ASP A 7 5.14 -7.39 10.94
CA ASP A 7 3.80 -6.84 11.12
C ASP A 7 3.90 -5.32 11.40
N PRO A 8 3.04 -4.49 10.76
CA PRO A 8 3.09 -3.05 10.96
C PRO A 8 3.02 -2.73 12.45
N THR A 9 3.93 -1.86 12.90
CA THR A 9 3.99 -1.55 14.33
C THR A 9 2.71 -0.80 14.74
N SER A 10 2.28 -0.97 15.99
CA SER A 10 1.06 -0.30 16.47
C SER A 10 1.13 1.23 16.34
N ASP A 11 2.32 1.82 16.34
CA ASP A 11 2.50 3.26 16.13
C ASP A 11 2.19 3.68 14.68
N GLU A 12 2.63 2.89 13.69
CA GLU A 12 2.34 3.13 12.28
C GLU A 12 0.84 2.95 11.97
N ILE A 13 0.23 1.90 12.52
CA ILE A 13 -1.22 1.68 12.39
C ILE A 13 -1.99 2.84 13.01
N ARG A 14 -1.57 3.31 14.19
CA ARG A 14 -2.19 4.47 14.86
C ARG A 14 -2.11 5.73 14.01
N GLN A 15 -0.94 6.03 13.45
CA GLN A 15 -0.74 7.20 12.62
C GLN A 15 -1.64 7.16 11.38
N ARG A 16 -1.68 6.01 10.68
CA ARG A 16 -2.56 5.81 9.52
C ARG A 16 -4.04 5.90 9.89
N ALA A 17 -4.44 5.29 11.00
CA ALA A 17 -5.82 5.36 11.49
C ALA A 17 -6.24 6.81 11.78
N TYR A 18 -5.35 7.61 12.37
CA TYR A 18 -5.59 9.04 12.60
C TYR A 18 -5.79 9.83 11.31
N GLU A 19 -4.96 9.59 10.28
CA GLU A 19 -5.12 10.25 8.97
C GLU A 19 -6.48 9.92 8.33
N ILE A 20 -6.91 8.66 8.40
CA ILE A 20 -8.21 8.23 7.89
C ILE A 20 -9.35 8.89 8.70
N TRP A 21 -9.19 8.94 10.02
CA TRP A 21 -10.16 9.54 10.94
C TRP A 21 -10.34 11.05 10.72
N GLU A 22 -9.25 11.79 10.52
CA GLU A 22 -9.30 13.22 10.15
C GLU A 22 -9.99 13.43 8.81
N ARG A 23 -9.64 12.63 7.79
CA ARG A 23 -10.27 12.70 6.46
C ARG A 23 -11.77 12.42 6.48
N ARG A 24 -12.25 11.56 7.40
CA ARG A 24 -13.67 11.22 7.55
C ARG A 24 -14.43 12.16 8.49
N HIS A 25 -13.81 13.25 8.95
CA HIS A 25 -14.40 14.25 9.85
C HIS A 25 -14.79 13.70 11.24
N GLN A 26 -13.98 12.78 11.77
CA GLN A 26 -14.08 12.34 13.16
C GLN A 26 -15.45 11.75 13.56
N PRO A 27 -15.95 10.73 12.85
CA PRO A 27 -17.19 10.08 13.25
C PRO A 27 -16.96 9.35 14.58
N LYS A 28 -17.82 9.62 15.57
CA LYS A 28 -17.71 9.00 16.90
C LYS A 28 -18.08 7.52 16.83
N GLY A 29 -17.23 6.65 17.39
CA GLY A 29 -17.50 5.22 17.55
C GLY A 29 -17.01 4.31 16.42
N TYR A 30 -16.15 4.80 15.52
CA TYR A 30 -15.56 4.02 14.43
C TYR A 30 -14.04 3.84 14.55
N ASP A 31 -13.49 4.13 15.72
CA ASP A 31 -12.05 4.14 16.01
C ASP A 31 -11.39 2.80 15.69
N THR A 32 -12.06 1.69 16.05
CA THR A 32 -11.61 0.32 15.77
C THR A 32 -11.65 -0.03 14.28
N GLU A 33 -12.65 0.47 13.54
CA GLU A 33 -12.77 0.22 12.11
C GLU A 33 -11.64 0.90 11.34
N PHE A 34 -11.29 2.13 11.73
CA PHE A 34 -10.15 2.86 11.15
C PHE A 34 -8.82 2.19 11.48
N TRP A 35 -8.70 1.59 12.66
CA TRP A 35 -7.53 0.80 13.03
C TRP A 35 -7.34 -0.41 12.11
N PHE A 36 -8.40 -1.18 11.85
CA PHE A 36 -8.34 -2.33 10.95
C PHE A 36 -8.12 -1.93 9.49
N GLU A 37 -8.71 -0.82 9.03
CA GLU A 37 -8.49 -0.27 7.69
C GLU A 37 -7.01 0.11 7.50
N ALA A 38 -6.43 0.83 8.47
CA ALA A 38 -5.03 1.23 8.48
C ALA A 38 -4.06 0.04 8.46
N GLU A 39 -4.34 -0.98 9.27
CA GLU A 39 -3.52 -2.21 9.30
C GLU A 39 -3.54 -2.92 7.93
N ARG A 40 -4.70 -3.00 7.28
CA ARG A 40 -4.85 -3.61 5.96
C ARG A 40 -4.10 -2.84 4.88
N GLU A 41 -4.17 -1.50 4.88
CA GLU A 41 -3.42 -0.67 3.93
C GLU A 41 -1.91 -0.85 4.12
N LEU A 42 -1.40 -0.73 5.35
CA LEU A 42 0.03 -0.88 5.63
C LEU A 42 0.54 -2.27 5.26
N LYS A 43 -0.25 -3.32 5.54
CA LYS A 43 0.10 -4.70 5.17
C LYS A 43 0.16 -4.86 3.66
N ALA A 44 -0.79 -4.30 2.92
CA ALA A 44 -0.81 -4.33 1.46
C ALA A 44 0.37 -3.54 0.84
N GLU A 45 0.70 -2.37 1.37
CA GLU A 45 1.85 -1.56 0.94
C GLU A 45 3.17 -2.31 1.16
N ARG A 46 3.34 -2.97 2.32
CA ARG A 46 4.54 -3.77 2.60
C ARG A 46 4.63 -5.02 1.73
N LEU A 47 3.52 -5.72 1.51
CA LEU A 47 3.43 -6.84 0.57
C LEU A 47 3.80 -6.43 -0.87
N HIS A 48 3.45 -5.20 -1.26
CA HIS A 48 3.82 -4.67 -2.58
C HIS A 48 5.31 -4.31 -2.64
N ASN A 49 5.85 -3.65 -1.60
CA ASN A 49 7.24 -3.22 -1.54
C ASN A 49 8.24 -4.39 -1.46
N ASP A 50 7.80 -5.54 -0.97
CA ASP A 50 8.55 -6.79 -0.91
C ASP A 50 8.69 -7.48 -2.28
N ARG A 51 7.80 -7.15 -3.22
CA ARG A 51 7.92 -7.59 -4.60
C ARG A 51 8.96 -6.72 -5.30
N PRO A 52 10.09 -7.28 -5.76
CA PRO A 52 10.96 -6.52 -6.65
C PRO A 52 10.10 -6.13 -7.85
N GLU A 53 10.04 -4.83 -8.09
CA GLU A 53 9.69 -4.20 -9.35
C GLU A 53 9.55 -5.20 -10.52
N GLY A 54 8.31 -5.51 -10.88
CA GLY A 54 7.99 -6.50 -11.90
C GLY A 54 6.59 -6.33 -12.48
N GLY A 55 6.07 -5.10 -12.48
CA GLY A 55 4.72 -4.75 -12.94
C GLY A 55 4.65 -3.60 -13.94
N GLY A 56 5.79 -3.05 -14.37
CA GLY A 56 5.85 -2.28 -15.60
C GLY A 56 6.15 -3.24 -16.74
N ILE A 57 5.14 -3.83 -17.36
CA ILE A 57 5.31 -4.41 -18.68
C ILE A 57 5.64 -3.21 -19.60
N PRO A 58 6.88 -3.05 -20.10
CA PRO A 58 7.06 -2.12 -21.20
C PRO A 58 6.22 -2.70 -22.34
N LYS A 59 5.32 -1.86 -22.86
CA LYS A 59 4.64 -2.03 -24.15
C LYS A 59 5.65 -2.42 -25.23
N SER A 60 5.97 -3.71 -25.34
CA SER A 60 6.68 -4.28 -26.46
C SER A 60 5.70 -4.37 -27.62
N GLY A 61 5.39 -3.21 -28.20
CA GLY A 61 4.91 -3.12 -29.56
C GLY A 61 6.05 -3.47 -30.50
N ALA A 62 6.51 -4.72 -30.48
CA ALA A 62 7.32 -5.31 -31.53
C ALA A 62 6.35 -5.74 -32.64
N GLY A 63 5.96 -4.75 -33.44
CA GLY A 63 5.26 -4.94 -34.71
C GLY A 63 6.05 -4.21 -35.79
N SER A 64 7.27 -4.69 -36.01
CA SER A 64 8.14 -4.53 -37.18
C SER A 64 7.97 -3.30 -38.08
N ASP A 65 8.94 -2.39 -38.01
CA ASP A 65 9.33 -1.57 -39.15
C ASP A 65 10.33 -2.34 -40.05
N CYS A 66 10.36 -1.96 -41.33
CA CYS A 66 11.36 -2.24 -42.37
C CYS A 66 11.56 -3.69 -42.88
N ALA A 67 11.01 -3.95 -44.07
CA ALA A 67 11.75 -4.64 -45.13
C ALA A 67 11.51 -3.88 -46.44
N TYR A 68 12.60 -3.37 -47.00
CA TYR A 68 12.72 -2.59 -48.23
C TYR A 68 12.32 -3.38 -49.47
#